data_AF-X1L2D0-F1
#
_entry.id   AF-X1L2D0-F1
#
_cell.length_a   1.000
_cell.length_b   1.000
_cell.length_c   1.000
_cell.angle_alpha   90.00
_cell.angle_beta   90.00
_cell.angle_gamma   90.00
#
_symmetry.space_group_name_H-M   'P 1'
#
loop_
_entity.id
_entity.type
_entity.pdbx_description
1 polymer ?
#
loop_
_entity_poly.entity_id
_entity_poly.type
_entity_poly.pdbx_seq_one_letter_code
_entity_poly.pdbx_strand_id
1 'polypeptide(L)'
;ALIFKNLKTIASLSDLSAELYERPTLASMLGFVPGDKPIPVERFSSYLKNTSNSLLQKVRISLVKKLIELEVIKGDYLSVDSCPILANVKENNLKTSVRYRYLKDRPPKNDKDCRIGVFPTFTSGKAKVEFFWGYRNHIVNDAQSELPLAEVTLAANVRGTSVIIPQLESLKDALSLNPCAVIADSEYDSANILKYILDTLGARPRISRNPRRGASLNTDLNSSGIPVCIAGFEMLSRGIFLDRKQNRKRHKFVCPVKGSKKFAKDHPYCPWLHPKFVEGSGCYRYLRVDSDIRSSIDYGSESFKRDFNKRSSSERVFSRLLSILMQKPSVIGLAATANLCTISHITVLAVAYFSSFVKEPDKIRFVKSFLPNF
;
A
#
# COMPACT_ATOMS: atom_id res chain seq x y z
N ALA A 1 3.38 7.72 -27.34
CA ALA A 1 1.91 7.54 -27.38
C ALA A 1 1.27 7.46 -25.98
N LEU A 2 1.55 6.44 -25.16
CA LEU A 2 0.82 6.27 -23.88
C LEU A 2 1.10 7.37 -22.84
N ILE A 3 2.29 7.97 -22.84
CA ILE A 3 2.56 9.19 -22.05
C ILE A 3 1.71 10.36 -22.57
N PHE A 4 1.62 10.55 -23.88
CA PHE A 4 0.76 11.57 -24.49
C PHE A 4 -0.72 11.36 -24.13
N LYS A 5 -1.20 10.12 -24.14
CA LYS A 5 -2.54 9.74 -23.64
C LYS A 5 -2.80 10.29 -22.24
N ASN A 6 -1.84 10.11 -21.33
CA ASN A 6 -1.95 10.61 -19.96
C ASN A 6 -1.95 12.14 -19.90
N LEU A 7 -1.03 12.79 -20.62
CA LEU A 7 -0.93 14.26 -20.64
C LEU A 7 -2.20 14.93 -21.17
N LYS A 8 -2.83 14.34 -22.20
CA LYS A 8 -4.11 14.81 -22.76
C LYS A 8 -5.34 14.28 -22.03
N THR A 9 -5.17 13.46 -20.99
CA THR A 9 -6.28 12.85 -20.24
C THR A 9 -7.23 12.06 -21.16
N ILE A 10 -6.68 11.41 -22.20
CA ILE A 10 -7.44 10.61 -23.15
C ILE A 10 -7.90 9.33 -22.44
N ALA A 11 -9.19 9.01 -22.47
CA ALA A 11 -9.77 7.93 -21.65
C ALA A 11 -9.43 6.54 -22.20
N SER A 12 -9.76 6.27 -23.45
CA SER A 12 -9.61 4.95 -24.06
C SER A 12 -8.39 4.85 -24.98
N LEU A 13 -8.04 3.62 -25.36
CA LEU A 13 -7.02 3.38 -26.39
C LEU A 13 -7.55 3.68 -27.80
N SER A 14 -8.86 3.59 -28.01
CA SER A 14 -9.53 3.97 -29.26
C SER A 14 -9.45 5.48 -29.50
N ASP A 15 -9.69 6.28 -28.46
CA ASP A 15 -9.55 7.74 -28.55
C ASP A 15 -8.10 8.15 -28.84
N LEU A 16 -7.12 7.44 -28.26
CA LEU A 16 -5.70 7.66 -28.57
C LEU A 16 -5.38 7.33 -30.03
N SER A 17 -5.99 6.28 -30.58
CA SER A 17 -5.84 5.90 -31.99
C SER A 17 -6.40 6.99 -32.91
N ALA A 18 -7.59 7.51 -32.60
CA ALA A 18 -8.23 8.62 -33.33
C ALA A 18 -7.39 9.90 -33.25
N GLU A 19 -6.94 10.30 -32.07
CA GLU A 19 -6.12 11.50 -31.87
C GLU A 19 -4.79 11.46 -32.64
N LEU A 20 -4.15 10.29 -32.72
CA LEU A 20 -2.92 10.15 -33.51
C LEU A 20 -3.20 10.12 -35.01
N TYR A 21 -4.36 9.62 -35.43
CA TYR A 21 -4.78 9.66 -36.84
C TYR A 21 -5.06 11.09 -37.30
N GLU A 22 -5.75 11.89 -36.49
CA GLU A 22 -6.04 13.30 -36.78
C GLU A 22 -4.79 14.21 -36.71
N ARG A 23 -3.70 13.74 -36.08
CA ARG A 23 -2.46 14.49 -35.88
C ARG A 23 -1.25 13.76 -36.48
N PRO A 24 -1.13 13.70 -37.83
CA PRO A 24 -0.10 12.91 -38.51
C PRO A 24 1.33 13.33 -38.13
N THR A 25 1.59 14.62 -37.93
CA THR A 25 2.90 15.12 -37.49
C THR A 25 3.28 14.56 -36.11
N LEU A 26 2.34 14.56 -35.16
CA LEU A 26 2.56 13.99 -33.83
C LEU A 26 2.76 12.47 -33.90
N ALA A 27 1.97 11.78 -34.71
CA ALA A 27 2.14 10.35 -34.93
C ALA A 27 3.54 10.02 -35.47
N SER A 28 4.02 10.80 -36.46
CA SER A 28 5.36 10.67 -37.00
C SER A 28 6.46 10.91 -35.96
N MET A 29 6.35 11.98 -35.15
CA MET A 29 7.28 12.24 -34.04
C MET A 29 7.33 11.09 -33.02
N LEU A 30 6.22 10.38 -32.83
CA LEU A 30 6.13 9.22 -31.95
C LEU A 30 6.56 7.90 -32.61
N GLY A 31 7.08 7.95 -33.84
CA GLY A 31 7.59 6.79 -34.58
C GLY A 31 6.51 5.95 -35.27
N PHE A 32 5.30 6.47 -35.43
CA PHE A 32 4.27 5.82 -36.24
C PHE A 32 4.36 6.32 -37.68
N VAL A 33 4.06 5.44 -38.64
CA VAL A 33 3.91 5.83 -40.05
C VAL A 33 2.50 6.40 -40.21
N PRO A 34 2.35 7.70 -40.53
CA PRO A 34 1.03 8.26 -40.85
C PRO A 34 0.52 7.63 -42.15
N GLY A 35 -0.79 7.43 -42.26
CA GLY A 35 -1.42 6.88 -43.45
C GLY A 35 -2.93 6.95 -43.37
N ASP A 36 -3.61 6.35 -44.36
CA ASP A 36 -5.08 6.45 -44.52
C ASP A 36 -5.88 5.67 -43.46
N LYS A 37 -5.20 4.97 -42.56
CA LYS A 37 -5.85 4.16 -41.51
C LYS A 37 -5.33 4.54 -40.13
N PRO A 38 -6.21 4.55 -39.11
CA PRO A 38 -5.80 4.82 -37.75
C PRO A 38 -4.90 3.70 -37.21
N ILE A 39 -4.05 4.05 -36.23
CA ILE A 39 -3.14 3.09 -35.60
C ILE A 39 -3.97 2.04 -34.86
N PRO A 40 -3.81 0.73 -35.13
CA PRO A 40 -4.63 -0.30 -34.50
C PRO A 40 -4.55 -0.25 -32.96
N VAL A 41 -5.71 -0.31 -32.30
CA VAL A 41 -5.82 -0.29 -30.83
C VAL A 41 -5.06 -1.45 -30.20
N GLU A 42 -5.00 -2.57 -30.92
CA GLU A 42 -4.31 -3.81 -30.58
C GLU A 42 -2.81 -3.59 -30.36
N ARG A 43 -2.19 -2.62 -31.04
CA ARG A 43 -0.77 -2.29 -30.79
C ARG A 43 -0.57 -1.78 -29.37
N PHE A 44 -1.44 -0.88 -28.91
CA PHE A 44 -1.33 -0.31 -27.56
C PHE A 44 -1.70 -1.34 -26.49
N SER A 45 -2.78 -2.10 -26.69
CA SER A 45 -3.23 -3.10 -25.72
C SER A 45 -2.24 -4.26 -25.62
N SER A 46 -1.66 -4.72 -26.75
CA SER A 46 -0.62 -5.74 -26.77
C SER A 46 0.67 -5.25 -26.12
N TYR A 47 1.07 -3.99 -26.36
CA TYR A 47 2.22 -3.40 -25.68
C TYR A 47 2.02 -3.39 -24.16
N LEU A 48 0.87 -2.91 -23.68
CA LEU A 48 0.56 -2.90 -22.25
C LEU A 48 0.52 -4.30 -21.65
N LYS A 49 0.02 -5.31 -22.38
CA LYS A 49 -0.09 -6.68 -21.87
C LYS A 49 1.23 -7.45 -21.88
N ASN A 50 2.02 -7.29 -22.95
CA ASN A 50 3.15 -8.18 -23.24
C ASN A 50 4.52 -7.58 -22.85
N THR A 51 4.60 -6.27 -22.64
CA THR A 51 5.86 -5.64 -22.19
C THR A 51 6.17 -6.03 -20.76
N SER A 52 7.40 -6.48 -20.51
CA SER A 52 7.85 -6.73 -19.14
C SER A 52 7.80 -5.43 -18.33
N ASN A 53 7.07 -5.42 -17.21
CA ASN A 53 6.98 -4.25 -16.33
C ASN A 53 8.37 -3.77 -15.87
N SER A 54 9.33 -4.69 -15.74
CA SER A 54 10.72 -4.36 -15.37
C SER A 54 11.37 -3.33 -16.31
N LEU A 55 11.05 -3.33 -17.60
CA LEU A 55 11.57 -2.35 -18.55
C LEU A 55 11.02 -0.95 -18.27
N LEU A 56 9.73 -0.84 -17.95
CA LEU A 56 9.11 0.42 -17.57
C LEU A 56 9.63 0.90 -16.20
N GLN A 57 9.82 0.00 -15.25
CA GLN A 57 10.45 0.33 -13.96
C GLN A 57 11.86 0.90 -14.14
N LYS A 58 12.67 0.34 -15.06
CA LYS A 58 14.01 0.89 -15.37
C LYS A 58 13.92 2.33 -15.88
N VAL A 59 12.97 2.64 -16.77
CA VAL A 59 12.74 4.02 -17.26
C VAL A 59 12.33 4.93 -16.10
N ARG A 60 11.39 4.48 -15.25
CA ARG A 60 10.92 5.23 -14.08
C ARG A 60 12.07 5.53 -13.11
N ILE A 61 12.87 4.52 -12.76
CA ILE A 61 14.03 4.67 -11.87
C ILE A 61 15.07 5.62 -12.48
N SER A 62 15.32 5.53 -13.79
CA SER A 62 16.23 6.46 -14.49
C SER A 62 15.77 7.92 -14.35
N LEU A 63 14.47 8.20 -14.51
CA LEU A 63 13.93 9.54 -14.29
C LEU A 63 14.09 10.01 -12.84
N VAL A 64 13.84 9.13 -11.86
CA VAL A 64 14.05 9.45 -10.44
C VAL A 64 15.51 9.79 -10.16
N LYS A 65 16.47 9.01 -10.68
CA LYS A 65 17.90 9.29 -10.54
C LYS A 65 18.28 10.67 -11.08
N LYS A 66 17.81 10.99 -12.30
CA LYS A 66 18.04 12.32 -12.88
C LYS A 66 17.46 13.45 -12.03
N LEU A 67 16.29 13.24 -11.44
CA LEU A 67 15.66 14.24 -10.56
C LEU A 67 16.39 14.39 -9.21
N ILE A 68 17.06 13.34 -8.74
CA ILE A 68 17.96 13.40 -7.57
C ILE A 68 19.24 14.17 -7.94
N GLU A 69 19.85 13.86 -9.09
CA GLU A 69 21.03 14.56 -9.62
C GLU A 69 20.78 16.07 -9.80
N LEU A 70 19.56 16.45 -10.16
CA LEU A 70 19.12 17.84 -10.28
C LEU A 70 18.65 18.47 -8.95
N GLU A 71 18.81 17.77 -7.82
CA GLU A 71 18.39 18.18 -6.47
C GLU A 71 16.88 18.50 -6.32
N VAL A 72 16.05 18.07 -7.28
CA VAL A 72 14.59 18.22 -7.23
C VAL A 72 14.00 17.26 -6.20
N ILE A 73 14.56 16.05 -6.11
CA ILE A 73 14.20 15.03 -5.13
C ILE A 73 15.33 14.93 -4.12
N LYS A 74 15.03 15.22 -2.85
CA LYS A 74 15.97 15.05 -1.74
C LYS A 74 15.86 13.66 -1.11
N GLY A 75 14.65 13.15 -0.96
CA GLY A 75 14.40 11.85 -0.34
C GLY A 75 14.50 11.84 1.18
N ASP A 76 14.54 13.02 1.83
CA ASP A 76 14.64 13.16 3.29
C ASP A 76 13.40 12.59 4.00
N TYR A 77 12.23 12.72 3.38
CA TYR A 77 10.95 12.32 3.96
C TYR A 77 10.24 11.41 2.98
N LEU A 78 10.15 10.12 3.29
CA LEU A 78 9.43 9.17 2.46
C LEU A 78 8.01 9.00 2.99
N SER A 79 7.01 9.15 2.11
CA SER A 79 5.62 8.84 2.43
C SER A 79 5.17 7.59 1.71
N VAL A 80 4.50 6.69 2.44
CA VAL A 80 4.03 5.40 1.93
C VAL A 80 2.52 5.34 2.01
N ASP A 81 1.89 5.02 0.89
CA ASP A 81 0.46 4.81 0.80
C ASP A 81 0.10 3.91 -0.38
N SER A 82 -1.16 3.54 -0.50
CA SER A 82 -1.67 2.79 -1.64
C SER A 82 -3.07 3.21 -2.03
N CYS A 83 -3.35 3.21 -3.33
CA CYS A 83 -4.68 3.56 -3.85
C CYS A 83 -5.35 2.36 -4.55
N PRO A 84 -6.69 2.27 -4.51
CA PRO A 84 -7.42 1.26 -5.26
C PRO A 84 -7.37 1.56 -6.76
N ILE A 85 -7.24 0.49 -7.56
CA ILE A 85 -7.39 0.52 -9.03
C ILE A 85 -8.52 -0.43 -9.38
N LEU A 86 -9.68 0.11 -9.76
CA LEU A 86 -10.86 -0.69 -10.08
C LEU A 86 -10.65 -1.39 -11.42
N ALA A 87 -10.86 -2.71 -11.45
CA ALA A 87 -10.86 -3.46 -12.70
C ALA A 87 -12.08 -3.09 -13.56
N ASN A 88 -11.92 -3.12 -14.88
CA ASN A 88 -13.02 -2.88 -15.82
C ASN A 88 -13.91 -4.14 -15.95
N VAL A 89 -14.67 -4.41 -14.89
CA VAL A 89 -15.55 -5.58 -14.76
C VAL A 89 -16.95 -5.14 -14.34
N LYS A 90 -17.98 -5.84 -14.80
CA LYS A 90 -19.38 -5.52 -14.52
C LYS A 90 -19.71 -5.57 -13.01
N GLU A 91 -18.97 -6.36 -12.25
CA GLU A 91 -19.10 -6.51 -10.79
C GLU A 91 -18.86 -5.19 -10.05
N ASN A 92 -18.03 -4.30 -10.61
CA ASN A 92 -17.78 -2.96 -10.06
C ASN A 92 -18.87 -1.95 -10.44
N ASN A 93 -19.71 -2.24 -11.44
CA ASN A 93 -20.83 -1.37 -11.80
C ASN A 93 -22.03 -1.63 -10.88
N LEU A 94 -22.28 -0.74 -9.93
CA LEU A 94 -23.39 -0.87 -8.97
C LEU A 94 -24.77 -0.85 -9.65
N LYS A 95 -24.89 -0.32 -10.87
CA LYS A 95 -26.14 -0.30 -11.66
C LYS A 95 -26.44 -1.65 -12.32
N THR A 96 -25.45 -2.54 -12.41
CA THR A 96 -25.64 -3.87 -13.02
C THR A 96 -26.07 -4.87 -11.95
N SER A 97 -27.12 -5.66 -12.24
CA SER A 97 -27.53 -6.77 -11.38
C SER A 97 -26.54 -7.92 -11.50
N VAL A 98 -25.81 -8.21 -10.41
CA VAL A 98 -24.84 -9.30 -10.34
C VAL A 98 -25.11 -10.12 -9.09
N ARG A 99 -25.49 -11.39 -9.29
CA ARG A 99 -25.61 -12.35 -8.19
C ARG A 99 -24.24 -12.59 -7.57
N TYR A 100 -24.16 -12.55 -6.24
CA TYR A 100 -22.94 -12.86 -5.51
C TYR A 100 -21.74 -11.94 -5.82
N ARG A 101 -21.98 -10.63 -5.94
CA ARG A 101 -21.02 -9.61 -6.38
C ARG A 101 -19.63 -9.69 -5.74
N TYR A 102 -19.53 -10.02 -4.45
CA TYR A 102 -18.26 -10.04 -3.69
C TYR A 102 -17.95 -11.42 -3.09
N LEU A 103 -18.00 -12.49 -3.91
CA LEU A 103 -17.50 -13.81 -3.51
C LEU A 103 -16.04 -14.01 -3.89
N LYS A 104 -15.18 -14.22 -2.89
CA LYS A 104 -13.72 -14.39 -3.08
C LYS A 104 -13.37 -15.55 -4.01
N ASP A 105 -14.14 -16.63 -3.97
CA ASP A 105 -13.90 -17.86 -4.74
C ASP A 105 -14.47 -17.80 -6.16
N ARG A 106 -15.06 -16.66 -6.55
CA ARG A 106 -15.65 -16.44 -7.88
C ARG A 106 -15.12 -15.15 -8.49
N PRO A 107 -13.84 -15.11 -8.94
CA PRO A 107 -13.30 -13.94 -9.62
C PRO A 107 -14.06 -13.66 -10.94
N PRO A 108 -14.15 -12.38 -11.36
CA PRO A 108 -14.75 -11.99 -12.64
C PRO A 108 -14.19 -12.78 -13.81
N LYS A 109 -15.07 -13.24 -14.72
CA LYS A 109 -14.66 -14.05 -15.88
C LYS A 109 -13.69 -13.31 -16.81
N ASN A 110 -13.92 -12.01 -17.00
CA ASN A 110 -13.15 -11.17 -17.92
C ASN A 110 -11.82 -10.69 -17.32
N ASP A 111 -11.65 -10.78 -16.00
CA ASP A 111 -10.39 -10.43 -15.33
C ASP A 111 -10.13 -11.41 -14.18
N LYS A 112 -9.43 -12.51 -14.49
CA LYS A 112 -9.14 -13.58 -13.52
C LYS A 112 -8.07 -13.20 -12.50
N ASP A 113 -7.28 -12.15 -12.76
CA ASP A 113 -6.19 -11.72 -11.90
C ASP A 113 -6.67 -10.80 -10.79
N CYS A 114 -7.77 -10.08 -11.02
CA CYS A 114 -8.30 -9.16 -10.02
C CYS A 114 -8.78 -9.89 -8.76
N ARG A 115 -8.66 -9.22 -7.62
CA ARG A 115 -9.10 -9.74 -6.30
C ARG A 115 -9.94 -8.70 -5.59
N ILE A 116 -10.68 -9.13 -4.57
CA ILE A 116 -11.51 -8.24 -3.77
C ILE A 116 -10.60 -7.38 -2.89
N GLY A 117 -10.70 -6.07 -3.06
CA GLY A 117 -10.13 -5.07 -2.19
C GLY A 117 -11.21 -4.39 -1.35
N VAL A 118 -10.73 -3.64 -0.35
CA VAL A 118 -11.57 -2.83 0.54
C VAL A 118 -10.99 -1.42 0.61
N PHE A 119 -11.83 -0.40 0.61
CA PHE A 119 -11.45 0.98 0.92
C PHE A 119 -12.59 1.70 1.65
N PRO A 120 -12.27 2.62 2.57
CA PRO A 120 -13.28 3.45 3.19
C PRO A 120 -13.72 4.56 2.22
N THR A 121 -15.02 4.77 2.10
CA THR A 121 -15.62 5.97 1.53
C THR A 121 -16.29 6.78 2.62
N PHE A 122 -16.23 8.10 2.54
CA PHE A 122 -16.89 8.98 3.50
C PHE A 122 -18.12 9.58 2.82
N THR A 123 -19.31 9.13 3.21
CA THR A 123 -20.58 9.68 2.73
C THR A 123 -21.26 10.34 3.92
N SER A 124 -21.51 11.65 3.82
CA SER A 124 -22.19 12.44 4.87
C SER A 124 -21.54 12.30 6.26
N GLY A 125 -20.21 12.35 6.31
CA GLY A 125 -19.44 12.27 7.57
C GLY A 125 -19.34 10.88 8.19
N LYS A 126 -19.97 9.85 7.60
CA LYS A 126 -19.86 8.45 8.07
C LYS A 126 -18.94 7.66 7.15
N ALA A 127 -18.01 6.91 7.75
CA ALA A 127 -17.17 5.97 7.03
C ALA A 127 -18.00 4.74 6.62
N LYS A 128 -18.12 4.51 5.32
CA LYS A 128 -18.69 3.32 4.72
C LYS A 128 -17.57 2.47 4.16
N VAL A 129 -17.62 1.17 4.41
CA VAL A 129 -16.66 0.23 3.83
C VAL A 129 -17.18 -0.18 2.45
N GLU A 130 -16.39 0.11 1.42
CA GLU A 130 -16.67 -0.31 0.05
C GLU A 130 -15.73 -1.44 -0.37
N PHE A 131 -16.33 -2.41 -1.07
CA PHE A 131 -15.63 -3.53 -1.68
C PHE A 131 -15.53 -3.27 -3.18
N PHE A 132 -14.43 -3.71 -3.79
CA PHE A 132 -14.25 -3.62 -5.22
C PHE A 132 -13.44 -4.82 -5.73
N TRP A 133 -13.61 -5.16 -7.00
CA TRP A 133 -12.71 -6.04 -7.72
C TRP A 133 -11.61 -5.23 -8.38
N GLY A 134 -10.36 -5.59 -8.16
CA GLY A 134 -9.27 -4.92 -8.85
C GLY A 134 -7.92 -5.17 -8.24
N TYR A 135 -7.15 -4.09 -8.25
CA TYR A 135 -5.74 -4.03 -7.87
C TYR A 135 -5.51 -2.90 -6.89
N ARG A 136 -4.30 -2.83 -6.33
CA ARG A 136 -3.80 -1.69 -5.58
C ARG A 136 -2.47 -1.27 -6.14
N ASN A 137 -2.29 0.03 -6.33
CA ASN A 137 -0.98 0.62 -6.61
C ASN A 137 -0.40 1.11 -5.28
N HIS A 138 0.71 0.49 -4.85
CA HIS A 138 1.43 0.83 -3.64
C HIS A 138 2.61 1.72 -3.99
N ILE A 139 2.74 2.87 -3.35
CA ILE A 139 3.76 3.86 -3.68
C ILE A 139 4.63 4.20 -2.48
N VAL A 140 5.86 4.60 -2.78
CA VAL A 140 6.70 5.41 -1.90
C VAL A 140 7.01 6.70 -2.66
N ASN A 141 6.72 7.85 -2.06
CA ASN A 141 7.03 9.15 -2.65
C ASN A 141 7.93 9.98 -1.76
N ASP A 142 8.67 10.90 -2.36
CA ASP A 142 9.32 11.97 -1.62
C ASP A 142 8.24 12.96 -1.17
N ALA A 143 8.14 13.21 0.13
CA ALA A 143 7.04 13.97 0.72
C ALA A 143 7.21 15.48 0.51
N GLN A 144 8.41 15.94 0.18
CA GLN A 144 8.71 17.35 -0.08
C GLN A 144 8.42 17.73 -1.53
N SER A 145 9.04 17.07 -2.50
CA SER A 145 8.77 17.31 -3.93
C SER A 145 7.40 16.80 -4.35
N GLU A 146 6.86 15.83 -3.60
CA GLU A 146 5.66 15.08 -3.96
C GLU A 146 5.88 14.31 -5.26
N LEU A 147 7.03 13.66 -5.44
CA LEU A 147 7.31 12.85 -6.62
C LEU A 147 7.40 11.36 -6.26
N PRO A 148 6.83 10.46 -7.09
CA PRO A 148 6.86 9.04 -6.81
C PRO A 148 8.26 8.46 -7.00
N LEU A 149 8.78 7.78 -5.98
CA LEU A 149 10.12 7.17 -5.99
C LEU A 149 10.08 5.67 -6.27
N ALA A 150 9.04 4.99 -5.78
CA ALA A 150 8.77 3.58 -6.06
C ALA A 150 7.26 3.36 -6.21
N GLU A 151 6.91 2.39 -7.02
CA GLU A 151 5.52 1.95 -7.17
C GLU A 151 5.48 0.46 -7.51
N VAL A 152 4.43 -0.22 -7.09
CA VAL A 152 4.10 -1.57 -7.57
C VAL A 152 2.59 -1.76 -7.58
N THR A 153 2.07 -2.34 -8.65
CA THR A 153 0.65 -2.72 -8.76
C THR A 153 0.49 -4.21 -8.50
N LEU A 154 -0.37 -4.54 -7.53
CA LEU A 154 -0.64 -5.92 -7.11
C LEU A 154 -2.15 -6.16 -7.00
N ALA A 155 -2.55 -7.43 -6.92
CA ALA A 155 -3.95 -7.78 -6.65
C ALA A 155 -4.45 -7.12 -5.34
N ALA A 156 -5.71 -6.67 -5.32
CA ALA A 156 -6.19 -5.79 -4.24
C ALA A 156 -6.27 -6.44 -2.85
N ASN A 157 -6.15 -7.77 -2.75
CA ASN A 157 -6.09 -8.51 -1.50
C ASN A 157 -4.67 -8.58 -0.89
N VAL A 158 -3.64 -8.15 -1.63
CA VAL A 158 -2.27 -8.08 -1.12
C VAL A 158 -2.20 -6.95 -0.08
N ARG A 159 -1.62 -7.26 1.08
CA ARG A 159 -1.54 -6.32 2.21
C ARG A 159 -0.40 -5.33 2.00
N GLY A 160 -0.62 -4.04 2.22
CA GLY A 160 0.46 -3.04 2.11
C GLY A 160 1.64 -3.34 3.04
N THR A 161 1.38 -3.91 4.21
CA THR A 161 2.42 -4.34 5.17
C THR A 161 3.43 -5.36 4.64
N SER A 162 3.08 -6.17 3.63
CA SER A 162 4.04 -7.10 3.00
C SER A 162 4.81 -6.49 1.83
N VAL A 163 4.46 -5.27 1.41
CA VAL A 163 5.02 -4.61 0.21
C VAL A 163 6.04 -3.53 0.57
N ILE A 164 5.81 -2.83 1.69
CA ILE A 164 6.62 -1.67 2.09
C ILE A 164 8.11 -1.97 2.29
N ILE A 165 8.47 -3.06 2.98
CA ILE A 165 9.89 -3.38 3.23
C ILE A 165 10.63 -3.67 1.91
N PRO A 166 10.14 -4.58 1.03
CA PRO A 166 10.75 -4.78 -0.29
C PRO A 166 10.88 -3.50 -1.12
N GLN A 167 9.90 -2.58 -1.05
CA GLN A 167 9.99 -1.30 -1.75
C GLN A 167 11.09 -0.39 -1.18
N LEU A 168 11.21 -0.32 0.16
CA LEU A 168 12.25 0.47 0.81
C LEU A 168 13.66 -0.12 0.57
N GLU A 169 13.81 -1.44 0.57
CA GLU A 169 15.04 -2.13 0.18
C GLU A 169 15.41 -1.79 -1.26
N SER A 170 14.46 -1.94 -2.19
CA SER A 170 14.69 -1.60 -3.60
C SER A 170 15.09 -0.14 -3.80
N LEU A 171 14.52 0.80 -3.03
CA LEU A 171 14.90 2.20 -3.07
C LEU A 171 16.30 2.45 -2.52
N LYS A 172 16.65 1.82 -1.41
CA LYS A 172 17.98 1.91 -0.81
C LYS A 172 19.04 1.44 -1.81
N ASP A 173 18.81 0.28 -2.43
CA ASP A 173 19.74 -0.32 -3.39
C ASP A 173 19.82 0.47 -4.69
N ALA A 174 18.68 0.93 -5.23
CA ALA A 174 18.65 1.58 -6.54
C ALA A 174 19.06 3.06 -6.51
N LEU A 175 18.78 3.77 -5.42
CA LEU A 175 18.91 5.24 -5.34
C LEU A 175 19.87 5.72 -4.23
N SER A 176 20.36 4.83 -3.35
CA SER A 176 21.27 5.19 -2.24
C SER A 176 20.75 6.34 -1.35
N LEU A 177 19.43 6.44 -1.18
CA LEU A 177 18.79 7.46 -0.36
C LEU A 177 18.90 7.11 1.13
N ASN A 178 19.18 8.13 1.96
CA ASN A 178 19.25 8.02 3.42
C ASN A 178 18.14 8.89 4.04
N PRO A 179 16.91 8.38 4.15
CA PRO A 179 15.78 9.20 4.59
C PRO A 179 15.87 9.54 6.08
N CYS A 180 15.52 10.78 6.44
CA CYS A 180 15.38 11.20 7.83
C CYS A 180 14.14 10.61 8.51
N ALA A 181 13.07 10.33 7.74
CA ALA A 181 11.84 9.74 8.24
C ALA A 181 11.06 8.97 7.17
N VAL A 182 10.34 7.95 7.62
CA VAL A 182 9.36 7.20 6.81
C VAL A 182 7.98 7.35 7.44
N ILE A 183 7.04 7.88 6.66
CA ILE A 183 5.70 8.30 7.08
C ILE A 183 4.66 7.37 6.46
N ALA A 184 3.74 6.84 7.27
CA ALA A 184 2.67 5.98 6.78
C ALA A 184 1.47 5.94 7.74
N ASP A 185 0.33 5.46 7.26
CA ASP A 185 -0.85 5.27 8.11
C ASP A 185 -0.77 4.03 9.01
N SER A 186 -1.71 3.96 9.95
CA SER A 186 -1.80 2.88 10.94
C SER A 186 -1.99 1.47 10.36
N GLU A 187 -2.32 1.35 9.07
CA GLU A 187 -2.25 0.07 8.37
C GLU A 187 -0.83 -0.52 8.40
N TYR A 188 0.18 0.34 8.32
CA TYR A 188 1.60 -0.03 8.27
C TYR A 188 2.25 -0.17 9.66
N ASP A 189 1.48 0.00 10.75
CA ASP A 189 1.98 -0.13 12.12
C ASP A 189 2.29 -1.59 12.49
N SER A 190 3.44 -2.08 12.06
CA SER A 190 3.98 -3.41 12.33
C SER A 190 5.35 -3.34 12.97
N ALA A 191 5.61 -4.16 13.98
CA ALA A 191 6.91 -4.19 14.66
C ALA A 191 8.08 -4.42 13.68
N ASN A 192 7.91 -5.31 12.69
CA ASN A 192 8.93 -5.57 11.68
C ASN A 192 9.21 -4.34 10.79
N ILE A 193 8.17 -3.59 10.42
CA ILE A 193 8.31 -2.37 9.60
C ILE A 193 9.00 -1.28 10.41
N LEU A 194 8.52 -1.04 11.64
CA LEU A 194 9.11 -0.05 12.55
C LEU A 194 10.59 -0.36 12.80
N LYS A 195 10.92 -1.63 13.08
CA LYS A 195 12.29 -2.09 13.29
C LYS A 195 13.16 -1.90 12.05
N TYR A 196 12.66 -2.24 10.87
CA TYR A 196 13.40 -2.02 9.62
C TYR A 196 13.71 -0.52 9.40
N ILE A 197 12.74 0.37 9.63
CA ILE A 197 12.93 1.81 9.49
C ILE A 197 13.97 2.33 10.49
N LEU A 198 13.87 1.93 11.77
CA LEU A 198 14.77 2.38 12.83
C LEU A 198 16.18 1.81 12.69
N ASP A 199 16.30 0.49 12.59
CA ASP A 199 17.58 -0.23 12.71
C ASP A 199 18.31 -0.34 11.36
N THR A 200 17.58 -0.52 10.24
CA THR A 200 18.18 -0.77 8.92
C THR A 200 18.33 0.49 8.07
N LEU A 201 17.36 1.41 8.16
CA LEU A 201 17.43 2.70 7.45
C LEU A 201 18.04 3.81 8.31
N GLY A 202 18.11 3.65 9.64
CA GLY A 202 18.51 4.73 10.55
C GLY A 202 17.53 5.91 10.55
N ALA A 203 16.29 5.68 10.10
CA ALA A 203 15.29 6.71 9.87
C ALA A 203 14.26 6.74 10.99
N ARG A 204 13.56 7.87 11.15
CA ARG A 204 12.47 7.98 12.15
C ARG A 204 11.17 7.37 11.61
N PRO A 205 10.58 6.37 12.28
CA PRO A 205 9.27 5.87 11.90
C PRO A 205 8.18 6.86 12.34
N ARG A 206 7.49 7.45 11.36
CA ARG A 206 6.36 8.36 11.53
C ARG A 206 5.06 7.66 11.10
N ILE A 207 4.77 6.55 11.78
CA ILE A 207 3.59 5.71 11.49
C ILE A 207 2.58 5.83 12.62
N SER A 208 1.34 6.21 12.33
CA SER A 208 0.30 6.33 13.35
C SER A 208 -0.01 4.97 14.01
N ARG A 209 -0.29 4.95 15.32
CA ARG A 209 -0.57 3.70 16.04
C ARG A 209 -1.88 3.08 15.57
N ASN A 210 -1.90 1.77 15.40
CA ASN A 210 -3.13 1.03 15.14
C ASN A 210 -3.83 0.68 16.47
N PRO A 211 -5.01 1.24 16.78
CA PRO A 211 -5.69 1.00 18.05
C PRO A 211 -6.00 -0.48 18.29
N ARG A 212 -6.29 -1.22 17.21
CA ARG A 212 -6.56 -2.68 17.28
C ARG A 212 -5.34 -3.49 17.71
N ARG A 213 -4.13 -2.95 17.55
CA ARG A 213 -2.88 -3.58 18.01
C ARG A 213 -2.43 -3.07 19.38
N GLY A 214 -3.03 -1.97 19.86
CA GLY A 214 -2.80 -1.39 21.17
C GLY A 214 -3.82 -1.78 22.23
N ALA A 215 -4.94 -2.42 21.86
CA ALA A 215 -5.82 -3.04 22.83
C ALA A 215 -5.05 -4.20 23.50
N SER A 216 -4.57 -3.94 24.71
CA SER A 216 -4.47 -5.01 25.69
C SER A 216 -5.80 -5.75 25.62
N LEU A 217 -5.81 -7.04 25.25
CA LEU A 217 -6.88 -7.88 25.76
C LEU A 217 -6.87 -7.59 27.25
N ASN A 218 -7.95 -7.03 27.81
CA ASN A 218 -8.13 -6.84 29.25
C ASN A 218 -7.77 -8.17 29.90
N THR A 219 -6.53 -8.24 30.34
CA THR A 219 -5.93 -9.42 30.94
C THR A 219 -5.68 -8.92 32.32
N ASP A 220 -6.61 -9.25 33.21
CA ASP A 220 -6.46 -8.90 34.60
C ASP A 220 -5.19 -9.58 35.09
N LEU A 221 -4.19 -8.78 35.43
CA LEU A 221 -2.95 -9.24 36.02
C LEU A 221 -3.08 -9.06 37.53
N ASN A 222 -2.62 -10.04 38.30
CA ASN A 222 -2.46 -9.86 39.73
C ASN A 222 -1.27 -8.91 40.02
N SER A 223 -1.04 -8.59 41.30
CA SER A 223 0.07 -7.73 41.74
C SER A 223 1.46 -8.25 41.36
N SER A 224 1.58 -9.55 41.05
CA SER A 224 2.83 -10.20 40.60
C SER A 224 2.95 -10.29 39.07
N GLY A 225 2.03 -9.68 38.31
CA GLY A 225 2.05 -9.70 36.85
C GLY A 225 1.59 -11.02 36.22
N ILE A 226 0.93 -11.89 36.98
CA ILE A 226 0.40 -13.17 36.50
C ILE A 226 -1.04 -12.97 35.98
N PRO A 227 -1.38 -13.45 34.77
CA PRO A 227 -2.74 -13.41 34.28
C PRO A 227 -3.72 -14.17 35.17
N VAL A 228 -4.85 -13.55 35.44
CA VAL A 228 -6.02 -14.14 36.09
C VAL A 228 -7.03 -14.48 34.99
N CYS A 229 -7.59 -15.69 35.05
CA CYS A 229 -8.63 -16.10 34.11
C CYS A 229 -10.01 -15.56 34.54
N ILE A 230 -11.02 -15.63 33.66
CA ILE A 230 -12.38 -15.14 33.95
C ILE A 230 -13.04 -15.79 35.17
N ALA A 231 -12.59 -17.00 35.54
CA ALA A 231 -13.04 -17.70 36.75
C ALA A 231 -12.32 -17.25 38.03
N GLY A 232 -11.48 -16.21 37.97
CA GLY A 232 -10.73 -15.69 39.11
C GLY A 232 -9.46 -16.45 39.47
N PHE A 233 -9.09 -17.50 38.70
CA PHE A 233 -7.89 -18.28 39.01
C PHE A 233 -6.62 -17.71 38.34
N GLU A 234 -5.54 -17.65 39.12
CA GLU A 234 -4.20 -17.38 38.62
C GLU A 234 -3.76 -18.46 37.63
N MET A 235 -3.29 -18.03 36.46
CA MET A 235 -2.86 -18.95 35.41
C MET A 235 -1.44 -19.47 35.65
N LEU A 236 -1.19 -20.73 35.29
CA LEU A 236 0.12 -21.36 35.46
C LEU A 236 1.09 -20.97 34.35
N SER A 237 2.27 -20.49 34.75
CA SER A 237 3.41 -20.27 33.86
C SER A 237 3.85 -21.57 33.18
N ARG A 238 4.04 -21.53 31.85
CA ARG A 238 4.53 -22.65 31.03
C ARG A 238 5.80 -22.32 30.24
N GLY A 239 6.50 -21.26 30.64
CA GLY A 239 7.77 -20.85 30.07
C GLY A 239 7.68 -19.82 28.93
N ILE A 240 8.85 -19.30 28.57
CA ILE A 240 9.03 -18.29 27.54
C ILE A 240 9.49 -18.96 26.25
N PHE A 241 8.90 -18.57 25.11
CA PHE A 241 9.27 -19.08 23.80
C PHE A 241 9.34 -17.94 22.77
N LEU A 242 10.10 -18.16 21.69
CA LEU A 242 10.16 -17.27 20.54
C LEU A 242 9.08 -17.66 19.53
N ASP A 243 8.09 -16.79 19.33
CA ASP A 243 7.08 -16.94 18.29
C ASP A 243 7.71 -16.56 16.94
N ARG A 244 8.29 -17.54 16.22
CA ARG A 244 9.01 -17.31 14.95
C ARG A 244 8.16 -16.61 13.89
N LYS A 245 6.83 -16.82 13.87
CA LYS A 245 5.94 -16.17 12.90
C LYS A 245 5.83 -14.67 13.13
N GLN A 246 5.96 -14.23 14.38
CA GLN A 246 5.78 -12.84 14.77
C GLN A 246 7.06 -12.21 15.36
N ASN A 247 8.15 -12.97 15.34
CA ASN A 247 9.47 -12.66 15.86
C ASN A 247 9.46 -11.96 17.24
N ARG A 248 8.71 -12.52 18.19
CA ARG A 248 8.53 -11.95 19.54
C ARG A 248 8.63 -12.99 20.64
N LYS A 249 9.18 -12.59 21.79
CA LYS A 249 9.29 -13.47 22.97
C LYS A 249 8.01 -13.42 23.77
N ARG A 250 7.42 -14.58 24.02
CA ARG A 250 6.11 -14.70 24.67
C ARG A 250 6.20 -15.66 25.84
N HIS A 251 5.59 -15.28 26.94
CA HIS A 251 5.40 -16.13 28.09
C HIS A 251 4.01 -16.77 28.00
N LYS A 252 3.97 -18.10 27.92
CA LYS A 252 2.72 -18.86 27.89
C LYS A 252 2.21 -19.08 29.31
N PHE A 253 0.93 -18.80 29.52
CA PHE A 253 0.17 -19.13 30.73
C PHE A 253 -0.99 -20.05 30.37
N VAL A 254 -1.27 -21.03 31.22
CA VAL A 254 -2.32 -22.04 31.00
C VAL A 254 -3.24 -22.18 32.21
N CYS A 255 -4.43 -22.73 31.98
CA CYS A 255 -5.43 -22.95 33.02
C CYS A 255 -4.86 -23.85 34.14
N PRO A 256 -4.98 -23.45 35.42
CA PRO A 256 -4.41 -24.20 36.52
C PRO A 256 -5.07 -25.57 36.70
N VAL A 257 -6.38 -25.66 36.49
CA VAL A 257 -7.15 -26.92 36.60
C VAL A 257 -6.68 -27.99 35.59
N LYS A 258 -6.33 -27.61 34.35
CA LYS A 258 -5.79 -28.56 33.36
C LYS A 258 -4.26 -28.72 33.46
N GLY A 259 -3.56 -27.71 33.98
CA GLY A 259 -2.10 -27.65 34.00
C GLY A 259 -1.44 -28.19 35.26
N SER A 260 -2.17 -28.35 36.37
CA SER A 260 -1.64 -28.84 37.65
C SER A 260 -2.56 -29.91 38.25
N LYS A 261 -2.03 -31.12 38.42
CA LYS A 261 -2.74 -32.22 39.09
C LYS A 261 -3.09 -31.90 40.55
N LYS A 262 -2.28 -31.07 41.22
CA LYS A 262 -2.54 -30.64 42.61
C LYS A 262 -3.74 -29.70 42.65
N PHE A 263 -3.73 -28.67 41.80
CA PHE A 263 -4.83 -27.70 41.74
C PHE A 263 -6.15 -28.35 41.30
N ALA A 264 -6.08 -29.32 40.39
CA ALA A 264 -7.24 -30.06 39.91
C ALA A 264 -7.94 -30.91 40.99
N LYS A 265 -7.23 -31.31 42.07
CA LYS A 265 -7.85 -32.06 43.18
C LYS A 265 -8.84 -31.18 43.94
N ASP A 266 -8.46 -29.93 44.20
CA ASP A 266 -9.28 -28.98 44.95
C ASP A 266 -10.34 -28.32 44.04
N HIS A 267 -10.06 -28.23 42.74
CA HIS A 267 -10.92 -27.62 41.73
C HIS A 267 -11.05 -28.53 40.51
N PRO A 268 -11.90 -29.58 40.54
CA PRO A 268 -11.94 -30.59 39.47
C PRO A 268 -12.56 -30.10 38.15
N TYR A 269 -13.35 -29.03 38.19
CA TYR A 269 -13.99 -28.42 37.02
C TYR A 269 -13.78 -26.90 36.99
N CYS A 270 -13.91 -26.31 35.80
CA CYS A 270 -13.94 -24.86 35.65
C CYS A 270 -15.28 -24.32 36.16
N PRO A 271 -15.31 -23.40 37.15
CA PRO A 271 -16.55 -22.82 37.67
C PRO A 271 -17.37 -22.09 36.60
N TRP A 272 -16.70 -21.57 35.57
CA TRP A 272 -17.33 -20.87 34.44
C TRP A 272 -17.77 -21.78 33.29
N LEU A 273 -17.53 -23.10 33.39
CA LEU A 273 -17.79 -24.09 32.33
C LEU A 273 -17.35 -23.62 30.93
N HIS A 274 -16.21 -22.91 30.88
CA HIS A 274 -15.78 -22.23 29.67
C HIS A 274 -15.55 -23.25 28.53
N PRO A 275 -15.98 -22.99 27.27
CA PRO A 275 -15.88 -23.96 26.17
C PRO A 275 -14.48 -24.54 25.98
N LYS A 276 -13.44 -23.69 26.01
CA LYS A 276 -12.02 -24.13 25.97
C LYS A 276 -11.60 -25.13 27.06
N PHE A 277 -12.30 -25.17 28.19
CA PHE A 277 -12.08 -26.13 29.27
C PHE A 277 -12.82 -27.44 29.04
N VAL A 278 -14.08 -27.37 28.59
CA VAL A 278 -14.95 -28.53 28.33
C VAL A 278 -14.46 -29.30 27.10
N GLU A 279 -14.15 -28.58 26.03
CA GLU A 279 -13.81 -29.14 24.71
C GLU A 279 -12.30 -29.25 24.46
N GLY A 280 -11.46 -28.83 25.41
CA GLY A 280 -10.02 -28.67 25.14
C GLY A 280 -9.10 -28.67 26.36
N SER A 281 -7.91 -28.10 26.16
CA SER A 281 -6.81 -28.08 27.14
C SER A 281 -6.93 -26.97 28.20
N GLY A 282 -8.08 -26.29 28.28
CA GLY A 282 -8.30 -25.16 29.16
C GLY A 282 -7.90 -23.81 28.54
N CYS A 283 -8.22 -22.74 29.25
CA CYS A 283 -7.85 -21.38 28.86
C CYS A 283 -6.32 -21.22 28.82
N TYR A 284 -5.82 -20.47 27.85
CA TYR A 284 -4.40 -20.08 27.78
C TYR A 284 -4.29 -18.59 27.42
N ARG A 285 -3.20 -17.97 27.88
CA ARG A 285 -2.84 -16.58 27.62
C ARG A 285 -1.36 -16.48 27.25
N TYR A 286 -1.03 -15.46 26.48
CA TYR A 286 0.34 -15.15 26.10
C TYR A 286 0.64 -13.70 26.49
N LEU A 287 1.60 -13.50 27.38
CA LEU A 287 2.15 -12.18 27.65
C LEU A 287 3.39 -11.95 26.78
N ARG A 288 3.56 -10.72 26.31
CA ARG A 288 4.77 -10.31 25.59
C ARG A 288 5.85 -9.97 26.62
N VAL A 289 7.06 -10.48 26.42
CA VAL A 289 8.19 -10.30 27.37
C VAL A 289 9.27 -9.38 26.80
N ASP A 290 9.37 -9.29 25.47
CA ASP A 290 10.29 -8.37 24.81
C ASP A 290 9.78 -6.92 24.81
N SER A 291 10.70 -5.96 24.88
CA SER A 291 10.40 -4.53 24.75
C SER A 291 9.69 -4.25 23.43
N ASP A 292 8.55 -3.57 23.47
CA ASP A 292 7.86 -3.17 22.24
C ASP A 292 8.63 -2.02 21.59
N ILE A 293 9.02 -2.17 20.31
CA ILE A 293 9.69 -1.12 19.52
C ILE A 293 8.87 0.19 19.50
N ARG A 294 7.56 0.13 19.72
CA ARG A 294 6.70 1.33 19.84
C ARG A 294 7.02 2.20 21.05
N SER A 295 7.73 1.68 22.05
CA SER A 295 8.18 2.45 23.21
C SER A 295 9.39 3.33 22.88
N SER A 296 10.19 3.00 21.87
CA SER A 296 11.33 3.80 21.42
C SER A 296 10.95 4.88 20.40
N ILE A 297 9.65 5.06 20.13
CA ILE A 297 9.12 6.06 19.21
C ILE A 297 8.47 7.17 20.04
N ASP A 298 8.82 8.41 19.74
CA ASP A 298 8.35 9.64 20.38
C ASP A 298 6.92 10.02 19.96
N TYR A 299 5.98 9.08 20.11
CA TYR A 299 4.58 9.32 19.82
C TYR A 299 4.05 10.54 20.59
N GLY A 300 3.37 11.44 19.87
CA GLY A 300 2.77 12.64 20.44
C GLY A 300 3.71 13.86 20.53
N SER A 301 5.01 13.69 20.26
CA SER A 301 5.95 14.81 20.22
C SER A 301 5.61 15.80 19.09
N GLU A 302 6.01 17.06 19.23
CA GLU A 302 5.86 18.07 18.16
C GLU A 302 6.67 17.69 16.91
N SER A 303 7.85 17.08 17.08
CA SER A 303 8.61 16.57 15.93
C SER A 303 7.86 15.47 15.20
N PHE A 304 7.19 14.57 15.92
CA PHE A 304 6.38 13.52 15.32
C PHE A 304 5.24 14.12 14.51
N LYS A 305 4.46 15.04 15.10
CA LYS A 305 3.34 15.71 14.42
C LYS A 305 3.80 16.45 13.17
N ARG A 306 4.89 17.22 13.26
CA ARG A 306 5.44 18.00 12.14
C ARG A 306 5.88 17.13 10.96
N ASP A 307 6.51 15.99 11.24
CA ASP A 307 6.91 15.05 10.18
C ASP A 307 5.70 14.31 9.63
N PHE A 308 4.80 13.85 10.51
CA PHE A 308 3.60 13.11 10.16
C PHE A 308 2.61 13.91 9.29
N ASN A 309 2.50 15.23 9.47
CA ASN A 309 1.65 16.09 8.64
C ASN A 309 2.03 16.05 7.14
N LYS A 310 3.26 15.65 6.81
CA LYS A 310 3.71 15.47 5.42
C LYS A 310 3.11 14.22 4.73
N ARG A 311 2.40 13.36 5.47
CA ARG A 311 1.66 12.18 4.93
C ARG A 311 0.71 12.54 3.80
N SER A 312 0.08 13.72 3.88
CA SER A 312 -0.81 14.25 2.84
C SER A 312 -0.18 14.39 1.46
N SER A 313 1.16 14.31 1.36
CA SER A 313 1.87 14.25 0.07
C SER A 313 1.44 13.07 -0.80
N SER A 314 1.21 11.88 -0.22
CA SER A 314 0.77 10.71 -0.99
C SER A 314 -0.64 10.91 -1.57
N GLU A 315 -1.54 11.53 -0.80
CA GLU A 315 -2.89 11.90 -1.26
C GLU A 315 -2.80 12.88 -2.46
N ARG A 316 -1.88 13.85 -2.42
CA ARG A 316 -1.64 14.80 -3.54
C ARG A 316 -0.99 14.14 -4.76
N VAL A 317 -0.11 13.15 -4.57
CA VAL A 317 0.40 12.29 -5.66
C VAL A 317 -0.74 11.54 -6.32
N PHE A 318 -1.59 10.86 -5.54
CA PHE A 318 -2.73 10.14 -6.08
C PHE A 318 -3.75 11.04 -6.77
N SER A 319 -3.99 12.25 -6.26
CA SER A 319 -4.84 13.24 -6.94
C SER A 319 -4.33 13.58 -8.33
N ARG A 320 -3.01 13.78 -8.49
CA ARG A 320 -2.39 14.00 -9.81
C ARG A 320 -2.48 12.78 -10.72
N LEU A 321 -2.19 11.59 -10.21
CA LEU A 321 -2.29 10.34 -10.98
C LEU A 321 -3.74 10.04 -11.39
N LEU A 322 -4.72 10.33 -10.53
CA LEU A 322 -6.14 10.26 -10.85
C LEU A 322 -6.51 11.26 -11.96
N SER A 323 -5.93 12.46 -11.94
CA SER A 323 -6.18 13.49 -12.95
C SER A 323 -5.75 13.08 -14.36
N ILE A 324 -4.83 12.11 -14.49
CA ILE A 324 -4.39 11.47 -15.75
C ILE A 324 -4.94 10.05 -15.92
N LEU A 325 -6.05 9.73 -15.23
CA LEU A 325 -6.84 8.50 -15.38
C LEU A 325 -6.16 7.20 -14.95
N MET A 326 -5.10 7.24 -14.13
CA MET A 326 -4.44 6.02 -13.63
C MET A 326 -5.42 5.07 -12.91
N GLN A 327 -6.33 5.62 -12.10
CA GLN A 327 -7.31 4.86 -11.31
C GLN A 327 -8.54 4.41 -12.11
N LYS A 328 -8.64 4.79 -13.40
CA LYS A 328 -9.73 4.41 -14.30
C LYS A 328 -9.15 3.68 -15.53
N PRO A 329 -8.52 2.50 -15.34
CA PRO A 329 -7.88 1.80 -16.44
C PRO A 329 -8.93 1.34 -17.47
N SER A 330 -8.63 1.56 -18.75
CA SER A 330 -9.39 1.01 -19.88
C SER A 330 -8.91 -0.39 -20.31
N VAL A 331 -7.96 -0.96 -19.56
CA VAL A 331 -7.34 -2.26 -19.83
C VAL A 331 -7.76 -3.32 -18.80
N ILE A 332 -7.45 -4.58 -19.12
CA ILE A 332 -7.86 -5.75 -18.35
C ILE A 332 -6.62 -6.58 -17.99
N GLY A 333 -6.61 -7.14 -16.78
CA GLY A 333 -5.54 -8.01 -16.29
C GLY A 333 -4.42 -7.27 -15.58
N LEU A 334 -3.68 -8.00 -14.74
CA LEU A 334 -2.69 -7.42 -13.83
C LEU A 334 -1.53 -6.78 -14.60
N ALA A 335 -0.97 -7.48 -15.58
CA ALA A 335 0.19 -7.00 -16.34
C ALA A 335 -0.10 -5.68 -17.07
N ALA A 336 -1.23 -5.60 -17.77
CA ALA A 336 -1.64 -4.39 -18.47
C ALA A 336 -1.93 -3.23 -17.51
N THR A 337 -2.61 -3.51 -16.39
CA THR A 337 -2.92 -2.50 -15.38
C THR A 337 -1.64 -1.99 -14.69
N ALA A 338 -0.70 -2.88 -14.37
CA ALA A 338 0.59 -2.52 -13.79
C ALA A 338 1.39 -1.64 -14.74
N ASN A 339 1.51 -2.02 -16.01
CA ASN A 339 2.20 -1.21 -17.02
C ASN A 339 1.55 0.15 -17.23
N LEU A 340 0.21 0.23 -17.21
CA LEU A 340 -0.51 1.51 -17.26
C LEU A 340 -0.16 2.38 -16.06
N CYS A 341 -0.17 1.83 -14.84
CA CYS A 341 0.21 2.56 -13.63
C CYS A 341 1.66 3.06 -13.71
N THR A 342 2.61 2.20 -14.09
CA THR A 342 4.02 2.58 -14.24
C THR A 342 4.19 3.71 -15.26
N ILE A 343 3.46 3.67 -16.38
CA ILE A 343 3.48 4.75 -17.37
C ILE A 343 2.90 6.05 -16.82
N SER A 344 1.84 6.01 -16.01
CA SER A 344 1.31 7.19 -15.31
C SER A 344 2.34 7.81 -14.36
N HIS A 345 3.08 6.98 -13.60
CA HIS A 345 4.18 7.46 -12.77
C HIS A 345 5.32 8.06 -13.59
N ILE A 346 5.70 7.41 -14.70
CA ILE A 346 6.67 7.96 -15.67
C ILE A 346 6.19 9.31 -16.21
N THR A 347 4.91 9.48 -16.52
CA THR A 347 4.36 10.76 -16.99
C THR A 347 4.58 11.88 -15.97
N VAL A 348 4.27 11.66 -14.69
CA VAL A 348 4.47 12.67 -13.63
C VAL A 348 5.96 13.01 -13.47
N LEU A 349 6.82 12.00 -13.49
CA LEU A 349 8.27 12.20 -13.38
C LEU A 349 8.86 12.91 -14.61
N ALA A 350 8.38 12.58 -15.81
CA ALA A 350 8.81 13.22 -17.05
C ALA A 350 8.43 14.70 -17.08
N VAL A 351 7.23 15.05 -16.57
CA VAL A 351 6.81 16.44 -16.39
C VAL A 351 7.74 17.17 -15.42
N ALA A 352 8.04 16.58 -14.26
CA ALA A 352 8.97 17.17 -13.30
C ALA A 352 10.38 17.37 -13.88
N TYR A 353 10.86 16.38 -14.64
CA TYR A 353 12.17 16.46 -15.29
C TYR A 353 12.19 17.56 -16.36
N PHE A 354 11.16 17.63 -17.21
CA PHE A 354 11.02 18.68 -18.21
C PHE A 354 10.94 20.07 -17.57
N SER A 355 10.15 20.23 -16.51
CA SER A 355 10.04 21.45 -15.71
C SER A 355 11.39 21.98 -15.22
N SER A 356 12.26 21.05 -14.81
CA SER A 356 13.61 21.37 -14.34
C SER A 356 14.51 21.79 -15.50
N PHE A 357 14.37 21.14 -16.66
CA PHE A 357 15.10 21.47 -17.88
C PHE A 357 14.72 22.86 -18.43
N VAL A 358 13.44 23.22 -18.43
CA VAL A 358 12.97 24.55 -18.87
C VAL A 358 13.09 25.64 -17.80
N LYS A 359 13.72 25.33 -16.66
CA LYS A 359 13.95 26.24 -15.52
C LYS A 359 12.66 26.83 -14.94
N GLU A 360 11.60 26.04 -14.91
CA GLU A 360 10.33 26.40 -14.28
C GLU A 360 10.09 25.49 -13.05
N PRO A 361 10.86 25.60 -11.96
CA PRO A 361 10.83 24.65 -10.85
C PRO A 361 9.48 24.58 -10.12
N ASP A 362 8.69 25.66 -10.15
CA ASP A 362 7.36 25.68 -9.55
C ASP A 362 6.39 24.74 -10.26
N LYS A 363 6.69 24.35 -11.50
CA LYS A 363 5.79 23.55 -12.32
C LYS A 363 5.99 22.03 -12.18
N ILE A 364 6.92 21.54 -11.34
CA ILE A 364 7.23 20.10 -11.24
C ILE A 364 6.02 19.21 -10.91
N ARG A 365 4.94 19.78 -10.37
CA ARG A 365 3.69 19.09 -10.01
C ARG A 365 2.57 19.24 -11.05
N PHE A 366 2.76 20.02 -12.11
CA PHE A 366 1.70 20.49 -12.99
C PHE A 366 1.51 19.63 -14.25
N VAL A 367 0.84 18.49 -14.10
CA VAL A 367 0.64 17.55 -15.22
C VAL A 367 -0.29 18.11 -16.31
N LYS A 368 -1.19 19.04 -15.98
CA LYS A 368 -2.20 19.59 -16.92
C LYS A 368 -1.80 20.89 -17.61
N SER A 369 -1.09 21.80 -16.92
CA SER A 369 -0.80 23.14 -17.46
C SER A 369 0.50 23.24 -18.26
N PHE A 370 1.30 22.18 -18.31
CA PHE A 370 2.48 22.12 -19.18
C PHE A 370 2.16 21.98 -20.66
N LEU A 371 0.89 21.77 -21.02
CA LEU A 371 0.40 21.81 -22.39
C LEU A 371 -0.43 23.08 -22.61
N PRO A 372 0.21 24.27 -22.79
CA PRO A 372 -0.50 25.41 -23.35
C PRO A 372 -0.88 25.06 -24.79
N ASN A 373 -2.18 25.02 -25.10
CA ASN A 373 -2.74 25.10 -26.46
C ASN A 373 -1.97 24.35 -27.57
N PHE A 374 -1.93 23.01 -27.51
CA PHE A 374 -1.51 22.15 -28.64
C PHE A 374 -2.65 21.26 -29.13
#